data_AF-A0A352BV71-F1
#
_entry.id   AF-A0A352BV71-F1
#
_cell.length_a   1.000
_cell.length_b   1.000
_cell.length_c   1.000
_cell.angle_alpha   90.00
_cell.angle_beta   90.00
_cell.angle_gamma   90.00
#
_symmetry.space_group_name_H-M   'P 1'
#
loop_
_entity.id
_entity.type
_entity.pdbx_description
1 polymer ?
#
loop_
_entity_poly.entity_id
_entity_poly.type
_entity_poly.pdbx_seq_one_letter_code
_entity_poly.pdbx_strand_id
1 'polypeptide(L)'
;MKIMIDGYLTIKQASSILGVSPLTLRNWDKSGKLKASRHPINNYRVYKVEDIEAVIQEIKVGSGFRKTSPRVFKRVIVKHLTDEQ
;
A
#
# COMPACT_ATOMS: atom_id res chain seq x y z
N MET A 1 2.05 -8.49 -26.36
CA MET A 1 1.58 -8.08 -25.02
C MET A 1 1.55 -9.32 -24.15
N LYS A 2 2.48 -9.50 -23.21
CA LYS A 2 2.60 -10.73 -22.41
C LYS A 2 1.85 -10.52 -21.09
N ILE A 3 0.63 -11.01 -21.01
CA ILE A 3 -0.14 -11.01 -19.77
C ILE A 3 -0.40 -12.47 -19.40
N MET A 4 -0.26 -12.75 -18.11
CA MET A 4 -0.67 -13.96 -17.41
C MET A 4 0.29 -15.13 -17.49
N ILE A 5 1.12 -15.21 -16.46
CA ILE A 5 1.59 -16.49 -15.92
C ILE A 5 0.90 -16.54 -14.55
N ASP A 6 -0.12 -17.40 -14.44
CA ASP A 6 -0.74 -17.87 -13.20
C ASP A 6 -1.69 -16.94 -12.42
N GLY A 7 -2.23 -15.86 -13.00
CA GLY A 7 -3.23 -15.02 -12.32
C GLY A 7 -2.69 -14.26 -11.09
N TYR A 8 -1.36 -14.26 -10.91
CA TYR A 8 -0.66 -13.49 -9.90
C TYR A 8 0.24 -12.44 -10.55
N LEU A 9 0.37 -11.31 -9.87
CA LEU A 9 1.16 -10.15 -10.26
C LEU A 9 2.21 -9.88 -9.20
N THR A 10 3.43 -9.64 -9.63
CA THR A 10 4.46 -9.12 -8.73
C THR A 10 4.12 -7.71 -8.27
N ILE A 11 4.71 -7.29 -7.15
CA ILE A 11 4.53 -5.92 -6.65
C ILE A 11 4.84 -4.84 -7.70
N LYS A 12 5.82 -5.07 -8.59
CA LYS A 12 6.22 -4.12 -9.63
C LYS A 12 5.15 -4.02 -10.74
N GLN A 13 4.57 -5.16 -11.13
CA GLN A 13 3.48 -5.18 -12.10
C GLN A 13 2.23 -4.53 -11.52
N ALA A 14 1.81 -4.94 -10.32
CA ALA A 14 0.68 -4.37 -9.62
C ALA A 14 0.81 -2.86 -9.43
N SER A 15 2.00 -2.36 -9.06
CA SER A 15 2.24 -0.92 -8.89
C SER A 15 2.12 -0.16 -10.20
N SER A 16 2.61 -0.75 -11.29
CA SER A 16 2.53 -0.15 -12.63
C SER A 16 1.09 -0.08 -13.14
N ILE A 17 0.28 -1.11 -12.85
CA ILE A 17 -1.13 -1.17 -13.26
C ILE A 17 -1.96 -0.15 -12.46
N LEU A 18 -1.73 -0.08 -11.16
CA LEU A 18 -2.48 0.81 -10.26
C LEU A 18 -2.00 2.27 -10.29
N GLY A 19 -0.86 2.56 -10.94
CA GLY A 19 -0.28 3.90 -10.96
C GLY A 19 0.20 4.38 -9.59
N VAL A 20 0.54 3.47 -8.68
CA VAL A 20 1.03 3.79 -7.33
C VAL A 20 2.48 3.33 -7.16
N SER A 21 3.17 3.83 -6.12
CA SER A 21 4.51 3.33 -5.83
C SER A 21 4.48 1.89 -5.27
N PRO A 22 5.53 1.07 -5.48
CA PRO A 22 5.64 -0.23 -4.81
C PRO A 22 5.60 -0.12 -3.28
N LEU A 23 6.10 0.99 -2.72
CA LEU A 23 6.03 1.26 -1.28
C LEU A 23 4.58 1.40 -0.80
N THR A 24 3.72 2.03 -1.60
CA THR A 24 2.28 2.14 -1.32
C THR A 24 1.64 0.76 -1.19
N LEU A 25 1.94 -0.17 -2.11
CA LEU A 25 1.44 -1.54 -2.04
C LEU A 25 1.96 -2.31 -0.82
N ARG A 26 3.23 -2.10 -0.41
CA ARG A 26 3.76 -2.66 0.85
C ARG A 26 3.02 -2.12 2.07
N ASN A 27 2.65 -0.85 2.06
CA ASN A 27 1.88 -0.24 3.14
C ASN A 27 0.44 -0.75 3.17
N TRP A 28 -0.17 -1.00 2.00
CA TRP A 28 -1.49 -1.60 1.90
C TRP A 28 -1.51 -3.05 2.39
N ASP A 29 -0.47 -3.83 2.08
CA ASP A 29 -0.25 -5.17 2.66
C ASP A 29 -0.14 -5.11 4.19
N LYS A 30 0.71 -4.22 4.72
CA LYS A 30 0.87 -4.04 6.17
C LYS A 30 -0.40 -3.58 6.88
N SER A 31 -1.22 -2.76 6.22
CA SER A 31 -2.48 -2.25 6.77
C SER A 31 -3.66 -3.21 6.55
N GLY A 32 -3.46 -4.33 5.86
CA GLY A 32 -4.50 -5.29 5.53
C GLY A 32 -5.48 -4.82 4.44
N LYS A 33 -5.25 -3.65 3.83
CA LYS A 33 -6.11 -3.09 2.76
C LYS A 33 -6.05 -3.89 1.47
N LEU A 34 -4.87 -4.43 1.15
CA LEU A 34 -4.65 -5.31 0.01
C LEU A 34 -3.64 -6.36 0.44
N LYS A 35 -4.12 -7.56 0.78
CA LYS A 35 -3.30 -8.62 1.35
C LYS A 35 -2.43 -9.25 0.26
N ALA A 36 -1.12 -9.20 0.42
CA ALA A 36 -0.23 -9.89 -0.51
C ALA A 36 -0.19 -11.39 -0.17
N SER A 37 -0.26 -12.23 -1.20
CA SER A 37 0.15 -13.62 -1.09
C SER A 37 1.67 -13.71 -1.15
N ARG A 38 2.23 -14.78 -0.57
CA ARG A 38 3.67 -15.03 -0.57
C ARG A 38 3.99 -16.16 -1.53
N HIS A 39 4.92 -15.91 -2.43
CA HIS A 39 5.39 -16.94 -3.34
C HIS A 39 6.12 -18.03 -2.55
N PRO A 40 5.80 -19.32 -2.73
CA PRO A 40 6.28 -20.41 -1.85
C PRO A 40 7.80 -20.58 -1.87
N ILE A 41 8.45 -20.26 -3.00
CA ILE A 41 9.89 -20.50 -3.19
C ILE A 41 10.77 -19.34 -2.68
N ASN A 42 10.35 -18.09 -2.84
CA ASN A 42 11.20 -16.91 -2.58
C ASN A 42 10.55 -15.87 -1.65
N ASN A 43 9.35 -16.16 -1.14
CA ASN A 43 8.59 -15.33 -0.21
C ASN A 43 8.33 -13.89 -0.71
N TYR A 44 8.42 -13.67 -2.03
CA TYR A 44 8.05 -12.39 -2.61
C TYR A 44 6.55 -12.17 -2.54
N ARG A 45 6.18 -10.89 -2.44
CA ARG A 45 4.78 -10.46 -2.46
C ARG A 45 4.25 -10.56 -3.88
N VAL A 46 3.20 -11.35 -4.00
CA VAL A 46 2.41 -11.49 -5.22
C VAL A 46 0.95 -11.17 -4.91
N TYR A 47 0.26 -10.58 -5.86
CA TYR A 47 -1.12 -10.13 -5.77
C TYR A 47 -1.95 -10.85 -6.79
N LYS A 48 -3.15 -11.33 -6.45
CA LYS A 48 -4.03 -11.90 -7.47
C LYS A 48 -4.50 -10.79 -8.41
N VAL A 49 -4.66 -11.13 -9.68
CA VAL A 49 -5.22 -10.21 -10.68
C VAL A 49 -6.60 -9.72 -10.24
N GLU A 50 -7.44 -10.63 -9.74
CA GLU A 50 -8.78 -10.34 -9.21
C GLU A 50 -8.77 -9.27 -8.12
N ASP A 51 -7.84 -9.36 -7.15
CA ASP A 51 -7.72 -8.38 -6.07
C ASP A 51 -7.33 -7.00 -6.61
N ILE A 52 -6.45 -6.96 -7.62
CA ILE A 52 -6.03 -5.70 -8.28
C ILE A 52 -7.18 -5.10 -9.09
N GLU A 53 -7.96 -5.92 -9.77
CA GLU A 53 -9.16 -5.47 -10.51
C GLU A 53 -10.22 -4.89 -9.57
N ALA A 54 -10.47 -5.55 -8.43
CA ALA A 54 -11.39 -5.04 -7.41
C ALA A 54 -10.95 -3.66 -6.90
N VAL A 55 -9.65 -3.49 -6.63
CA VAL A 55 -9.06 -2.20 -6.25
C VAL A 55 -9.29 -1.14 -7.34
N ILE A 56 -9.10 -1.47 -8.62
CA ILE A 56 -9.36 -0.54 -9.73
C ILE A 56 -10.83 -0.11 -9.77
N GLN A 57 -11.76 -1.05 -9.58
CA GLN A 57 -13.18 -0.72 -9.54
C GLN A 57 -13.53 0.18 -8.36
N GLU A 58 -13.00 -0.10 -7.18
CA GLU A 58 -13.19 0.74 -5.99
C GLU A 58 -12.63 2.16 -6.20
N ILE A 59 -11.46 2.30 -6.85
CA ILE A 59 -10.91 3.62 -7.22
C ILE A 59 -11.85 4.36 -8.18
N LYS A 60 -12.40 3.67 -9.18
CA LYS A 60 -13.32 4.27 -10.18
C LYS A 60 -14.64 4.72 -9.57
N VAL A 61 -15.19 3.95 -8.63
CA VAL A 61 -16.46 4.26 -7.94
C VAL A 61 -16.33 5.45 -6.99
N GLY A 62 -15.10 5.88 -6.67
CA GLY A 62 -14.87 7.08 -5.87
C GLY A 62 -15.14 6.92 -4.38
N SER A 63 -15.49 5.71 -3.92
CA SER A 63 -15.54 5.34 -2.50
C SER A 63 -14.12 5.19 -1.98
N GLY A 64 -13.51 6.32 -1.61
CA GLY A 64 -12.07 6.50 -1.58
C GLY A 64 -11.24 5.46 -0.81
N PHE A 65 -10.08 5.13 -1.39
CA PHE A 65 -8.86 4.65 -0.72
C PHE A 65 -8.31 5.60 0.37
N ARG A 66 -9.10 6.60 0.80
CA ARG A 66 -8.78 7.59 1.83
C ARG A 66 -9.24 7.11 3.20
N LYS A 67 -8.55 6.11 3.74
CA LYS A 67 -8.33 6.04 5.20
C LYS A 67 -6.84 6.26 5.44
N THR A 68 -6.37 7.47 5.20
CA THR A 68 -5.24 7.98 5.98
C THR A 68 -5.84 8.28 7.34
N SER A 69 -5.46 7.51 8.37
CA SER A 69 -5.60 8.01 9.74
C SER A 69 -5.09 9.45 9.72
N PRO A 70 -5.85 10.43 10.27
CA PRO A 70 -5.33 11.78 10.38
C PRO A 70 -3.94 11.65 11.00
N ARG A 71 -2.91 12.16 10.31
CA ARG A 71 -1.60 12.31 10.95
C ARG A 71 -1.83 13.29 12.08
N VAL A 72 -2.22 12.81 13.26
CA VAL A 72 -2.20 13.57 14.50
C VAL A 72 -0.73 13.79 14.73
N PHE A 73 -0.21 14.92 14.23
CA PHE A 73 1.14 15.36 14.52
C PHE A 73 1.20 15.49 16.04
N LYS A 74 1.80 14.51 16.70
CA LYS A 74 2.07 14.56 18.14
C LYS A 74 3.12 15.66 18.29
N ARG A 75 2.68 16.90 18.54
CA ARG A 75 3.58 18.02 18.80
C ARG A 75 4.44 17.62 19.99
N VAL A 76 5.74 17.44 19.75
CA VAL A 76 6.71 17.29 20.83
C VAL A 76 6.77 18.65 21.51
N ILE A 77 6.24 18.76 22.73
CA ILE A 77 6.37 19.97 23.53
C ILE A 77 7.82 20.01 24.00
N VAL A 78 8.65 20.82 23.35
CA VAL A 78 10.00 21.11 23.80
C VAL A 78 9.87 22.16 24.90
N LYS A 79 10.07 21.78 26.16
CA LYS A 79 10.27 22.75 27.24
C LYS A 79 11.67 23.33 27.06
N HIS A 80 11.77 24.61 26.73
CA HIS A 80 13.00 25.35 26.96
C HIS A 80 13.14 25.52 28.48
N LEU A 81 14.18 24.93 29.07
CA LEU A 81 14.66 25.42 30.35
C LEU A 81 15.22 26.81 30.06
N THR A 82 14.54 27.85 30.54
CA THR A 82 15.18 29.15 30.70
C THR A 82 16.31 28.94 31.69
N ASP A 83 17.55 29.17 31.25
CA ASP A 83 18.69 29.30 32.15
C ASP A 83 18.43 30.53 33.02
N GLU A 84 17.84 30.31 34.21
CA GLU A 84 17.86 31.30 35.28
C GLU A 84 19.26 31.33 35.88
N GLN A 85 20.07 32.25 35.37
CA GLN A 85 21.23 32.82 36.03
C GLN A 85 21.05 34.34 36.05
#